data_AF-A0A0Q7PYY0-F1
#
_entry.id   AF-A0A0Q7PYY0-F1
#
_cell.length_a   1.000
_cell.length_b   1.000
_cell.length_c   1.000
_cell.angle_alpha   90.00
_cell.angle_beta   90.00
_cell.angle_gamma   90.00
#
_symmetry.space_group_name_H-M   'P 1'
#
loop_
_entity.id
_entity.type
_entity.pdbx_description
1 polymer ?
#
loop_
_entity_poly.entity_id
_entity_poly.type
_entity_poly.pdbx_seq_one_letter_code
_entity_poly.pdbx_strand_id
1 'polypeptide(L)'
;MLSSRRARFAYVLIMLTAFAGVLGLAVIVLKQALFAGVAEAWMMAGVLAVVVGLPVALILLPVASWLKRNVRVNGIIPNAGENVPGAGR
;
A
#
# COMPACT_ATOMS: atom_id res chain seq x y z
N MET A 1 -13.69 19.16 15.08
CA MET A 1 -13.40 17.71 15.16
C MET A 1 -13.40 17.14 13.74
N LEU A 2 -12.25 16.73 13.20
CA LEU A 2 -12.21 16.03 11.91
C LEU A 2 -12.94 14.70 12.07
N SER A 3 -13.95 14.43 11.23
CA SER A 3 -14.62 13.13 11.26
C SER A 3 -13.57 12.03 11.05
N SER A 4 -13.66 10.94 11.81
CA SER A 4 -12.67 9.85 11.81
C SER A 4 -12.28 9.38 10.39
N ARG A 5 -13.22 9.46 9.45
CA ARG A 5 -13.01 9.12 8.04
C ARG A 5 -12.13 10.15 7.30
N ARG A 6 -12.32 11.46 7.50
CA ARG A 6 -11.51 12.52 6.85
C ARG A 6 -10.07 12.52 7.36
N ALA A 7 -9.88 12.32 8.67
CA ALA A 7 -8.54 12.22 9.26
C ALA A 7 -7.74 11.04 8.68
N ARG A 8 -8.40 9.88 8.48
CA ARG A 8 -7.77 8.71 7.85
C ARG A 8 -7.32 8.98 6.41
N PHE A 9 -8.14 9.67 5.60
CA PHE A 9 -7.75 10.01 4.24
C PHE A 9 -6.56 10.97 4.17
N ALA A 10 -6.56 12.01 5.01
CA ALA A 10 -5.45 12.95 5.09
C ALA A 10 -4.15 12.22 5.49
N TYR A 11 -4.23 11.31 6.46
CA TYR A 11 -3.09 10.50 6.89
C TYR A 11 -2.54 9.64 5.74
N VAL A 12 -3.40 8.96 4.98
CA VAL A 12 -2.97 8.15 3.83
C VAL A 12 -2.27 9.01 2.78
N LEU A 13 -2.84 10.18 2.44
CA LEU A 13 -2.21 11.11 1.49
C LEU A 13 -0.84 11.57 1.96
N ILE A 14 -0.72 12.01 3.23
CA ILE A 14 0.56 12.43 3.81
C ILE A 14 1.57 11.29 3.77
N MET A 15 1.15 10.07 4.13
CA MET A 15 2.01 8.89 4.15
C MET A 15 2.50 8.52 2.76
N LEU A 16 1.63 8.58 1.73
CA LEU A 16 2.01 8.33 0.34
C LEU A 16 3.00 9.39 -0.17
N THR A 17 2.78 10.67 0.17
CA THR A 17 3.70 11.76 -0.19
C THR A 17 5.05 11.58 0.46
N ALA A 18 5.09 11.23 1.75
CA ALA A 18 6.33 10.94 2.46
C ALA A 18 7.07 9.76 1.82
N PHE A 19 6.35 8.69 1.47
CA PHE A 19 6.93 7.52 0.83
C PHE A 19 7.47 7.83 -0.58
N ALA A 20 6.78 8.65 -1.36
CA ALA A 20 7.29 9.14 -2.64
C ALA A 20 8.60 9.94 -2.49
N GLY A 21 8.70 10.74 -1.41
CA GLY A 21 9.94 11.44 -1.06
C GLY A 21 11.10 10.49 -0.75
N VAL A 22 10.85 9.44 0.04
CA VAL A 22 11.85 8.39 0.35
C VAL A 22 12.32 7.69 -0.93
N LEU A 23 11.41 7.35 -1.83
CA LEU A 23 11.76 6.76 -3.13
C LEU A 23 12.60 7.71 -3.99
N GLY A 24 12.25 9.00 -4.03
CA GLY A 24 13.04 10.00 -4.75
C GLY A 24 14.47 10.09 -4.22
N LEU A 25 14.64 10.13 -2.89
CA LEU A 25 15.96 10.12 -2.26
C LEU A 25 16.73 8.82 -2.55
N ALA A 26 16.06 7.66 -2.50
CA ALA A 26 16.67 6.38 -2.81
C ALA A 26 17.25 6.35 -4.24
N VAL A 27 16.52 6.89 -5.21
CA VAL A 27 17.01 6.99 -6.61
C VAL A 27 18.23 7.90 -6.72
N ILE A 28 18.22 9.05 -6.04
CA ILE A 28 19.36 9.98 -6.04
C ILE A 28 20.60 9.31 -5.44
N VAL A 29 20.45 8.66 -4.28
CA VAL A 29 21.55 7.96 -3.59
C VAL A 29 22.07 6.79 -4.43
N LEU A 30 21.18 6.01 -5.05
CA LEU A 30 21.59 4.92 -5.92
C LEU A 30 22.40 5.42 -7.12
N LYS A 31 21.98 6.53 -7.76
CA LYS A 31 22.74 7.15 -8.84
C LYS A 31 24.12 7.59 -8.37
N GLN A 32 24.22 8.23 -7.21
CA GLN A 32 25.51 8.64 -6.63
C GLN A 32 26.42 7.44 -6.36
N ALA A 33 25.88 6.36 -5.80
CA ALA A 33 26.64 5.15 -5.52
C ALA A 33 27.15 4.49 -6.82
N LEU A 34 26.35 4.47 -7.88
CA LEU A 34 26.77 3.99 -9.21
C LEU A 34 27.91 4.81 -9.81
N PHE A 35 27.94 6.13 -9.58
CA PHE A 35 29.06 6.99 -10.01
C PHE A 35 30.31 6.82 -9.15
N ALA A 36 30.16 6.44 -7.87
CA ALA A 36 31.28 6.21 -6.96
C ALA A 36 32.01 4.89 -7.25
N GLY A 37 31.28 3.85 -7.68
CA GLY A 37 31.86 2.56 -8.01
C GLY A 37 30.89 1.40 -7.85
N VAL A 38 31.21 0.27 -8.47
CA VAL A 38 30.36 -0.94 -8.43
C VAL A 38 30.28 -1.52 -7.01
N ALA A 39 31.38 -1.48 -6.25
CA ALA A 39 31.41 -2.01 -4.88
C ALA A 39 30.53 -1.18 -3.93
N GLU A 40 30.64 0.14 -4.01
CA GLU A 40 29.84 1.10 -3.26
C GLU A 40 28.35 0.98 -3.60
N ALA A 41 28.03 0.80 -4.90
CA ALA A 41 26.66 0.59 -5.35
C ALA A 41 26.03 -0.68 -4.76
N TRP A 42 26.78 -1.79 -4.70
CA TRP A 42 26.29 -3.03 -4.10
C TRP A 42 26.03 -2.91 -2.61
N MET A 43 26.92 -2.23 -1.88
CA MET A 43 26.72 -1.97 -0.45
C MET A 43 25.47 -1.10 -0.22
N MET A 44 25.31 -0.04 -1.01
CA MET A 44 24.15 0.85 -0.91
C MET A 44 22.85 0.18 -1.35
N ALA A 45 22.87 -0.73 -2.32
CA ALA A 45 21.70 -1.46 -2.76
C ALA A 45 21.08 -2.28 -1.63
N GLY A 46 21.90 -2.92 -0.78
CA GLY A 46 21.42 -3.64 0.40
C GLY A 46 20.73 -2.73 1.42
N VAL A 47 21.34 -1.57 1.71
CA VAL A 47 20.75 -0.57 2.62
C VAL A 47 19.44 -0.03 2.06
N LEU A 48 19.41 0.35 0.78
CA LEU A 48 18.23 0.86 0.10
C LEU A 48 17.12 -0.18 0.02
N ALA A 49 17.46 -1.47 -0.15
CA ALA A 49 16.48 -2.55 -0.13
C ALA A 49 15.74 -2.64 1.22
N VAL A 50 16.41 -2.38 2.34
CA VAL A 50 15.76 -2.34 3.66
C VAL A 50 14.97 -1.03 3.85
N VAL A 51 15.60 0.11 3.55
CA VAL A 51 14.99 1.45 3.73
C VAL A 51 13.72 1.62 2.91
N VAL A 52 13.71 1.11 1.67
CA VAL A 52 12.55 1.17 0.78
C VAL A 52 11.66 -0.05 0.94
N GLY A 53 12.23 -1.25 1.12
CA GLY A 53 11.47 -2.49 1.19
C GLY A 53 10.57 -2.57 2.42
N LEU A 54 11.01 -2.09 3.58
CA LEU A 54 10.21 -2.15 4.80
C LEU A 54 8.91 -1.32 4.70
N PRO A 55 8.97 -0.02 4.30
CA PRO A 55 7.74 0.74 4.10
C PRO A 55 6.86 0.19 2.97
N VAL A 56 7.44 -0.33 1.88
CA VAL A 56 6.67 -1.00 0.81
C VAL A 56 5.90 -2.19 1.38
N ALA A 57 6.56 -3.05 2.14
CA ALA A 57 5.93 -4.22 2.75
C ALA A 57 4.77 -3.80 3.69
N LEU A 58 4.96 -2.75 4.48
CA LEU A 58 3.92 -2.21 5.36
C LEU A 58 2.71 -1.66 4.60
N ILE A 59 2.92 -1.07 3.41
CA ILE A 59 1.83 -0.59 2.54
C ILE A 59 1.14 -1.75 1.81
N LEU A 60 1.87 -2.80 1.46
CA LEU A 60 1.30 -3.97 0.78
C LEU A 60 0.27 -4.72 1.63
N LEU A 61 0.42 -4.76 2.95
CA LEU A 61 -0.52 -5.42 3.87
C LEU A 61 -1.97 -4.87 3.78
N PRO A 62 -2.21 -3.54 3.96
CA PRO A 62 -3.54 -2.97 3.81
C PRO A 62 -4.05 -3.04 2.37
N VAL A 63 -3.18 -2.90 1.36
CA VAL A 63 -3.56 -3.05 -0.06
C VAL A 63 -4.06 -4.47 -0.36
N ALA A 64 -3.32 -5.49 0.08
CA ALA A 64 -3.72 -6.89 -0.07
C ALA A 64 -5.03 -7.18 0.69
N SER A 65 -5.20 -6.60 1.88
CA SER A 65 -6.43 -6.73 2.66
C SER A 65 -7.63 -6.08 1.97
N TRP A 66 -7.45 -4.89 1.40
CA TRP A 66 -8.46 -4.20 0.61
C TRP A 66 -8.83 -5.00 -0.65
N LEU A 67 -7.83 -5.51 -1.38
CA LEU A 67 -8.04 -6.34 -2.57
C LEU A 67 -8.86 -7.61 -2.24
N LYS A 68 -8.48 -8.33 -1.17
CA LYS A 68 -9.23 -9.51 -0.69
C LYS A 68 -10.69 -9.18 -0.36
N ARG A 69 -10.97 -8.03 0.24
CA ARG A 69 -12.35 -7.59 0.56
C ARG A 69 -13.15 -7.29 -0.69
N ASN A 70 -12.58 -6.57 -1.66
CA ASN A 70 -13.31 -6.26 -2.91
C ASN A 70 -13.59 -7.50 -3.76
N VAL A 71 -12.65 -8.45 -3.82
CA VAL A 71 -12.88 -9.75 -4.48
C VAL A 71 -14.04 -10.50 -3.82
N ARG A 72 -14.12 -10.50 -2.47
CA ARG A 72 -15.25 -11.12 -1.76
C ARG A 72 -16.57 -10.38 -1.96
N VAL A 73 -16.59 -9.05 -1.95
CA VAL A 73 -17.80 -8.26 -2.20
C VAL A 73 -18.34 -8.49 -3.61
N ASN A 74 -17.46 -8.64 -4.60
CA ASN A 74 -17.86 -8.96 -5.98
C ASN A 74 -18.26 -10.44 -6.17
N GLY A 75 -17.95 -11.32 -5.23
CA GLY A 75 -18.35 -12.73 -5.25
C GLY A 75 -19.62 -13.03 -4.43
N ILE A 76 -20.04 -12.12 -3.56
CA ILE A 76 -21.32 -12.23 -2.83
C ILE A 76 -22.40 -11.60 -3.70
N ILE A 77 -23.08 -12.44 -4.49
CA ILE A 77 -24.36 -12.08 -5.12
C ILE A 77 -25.35 -11.87 -3.97
N PRO A 78 -25.84 -10.65 -3.69
CA PRO A 78 -26.90 -10.44 -2.73
C PRO A 78 -28.18 -10.92 -3.40
N ASN A 79 -28.74 -12.04 -2.92
CA ASN A 79 -30.01 -12.61 -3.38
C ASN A 79 -29.97 -13.18 -4.82
N ALA A 80 -29.44 -14.39 -5.00
CA ALA A 80 -30.13 -15.30 -5.91
C ALA A 80 -31.49 -15.57 -5.27
N GLY A 81 -32.54 -14.98 -5.86
CA GLY A 81 -33.89 -14.95 -5.32
C GLY A 81 -34.40 -16.33 -4.92
N GLU A 82 -35.21 -16.31 -3.85
CA GLU A 82 -36.18 -17.31 -3.45
C GLU A 82 -35.65 -18.61 -2.82
N ASN A 83 -35.83 -18.71 -1.49
CA ASN A 83 -36.32 -19.95 -0.85
C ASN A 83 -36.80 -19.73 0.60
N VAL A 84 -37.49 -18.61 0.87
CA VAL A 84 -38.30 -18.50 2.10
C VAL A 84 -39.76 -18.33 1.70
N PRO A 85 -40.56 -19.41 1.71
CA PRO A 85 -42.01 -19.31 1.58
C PRO A 85 -42.57 -18.65 2.85
N GLY A 86 -43.23 -17.48 2.72
CA GLY A 86 -44.09 -16.93 3.79
C GLY A 86 -43.98 -15.44 4.15
N ALA A 87 -43.06 -14.66 3.56
CA ALA A 87 -42.85 -13.25 3.94
C ALA A 87 -43.85 -12.24 3.33
N GLY A 88 -45.12 -12.62 3.19
CA GLY A 88 -46.16 -11.84 2.51
C GLY A 88 -47.52 -11.86 3.19
N ARG A 89 -47.58 -12.01 4.51
CA ARG A 89 -48.78 -11.75 5.33
C ARG A 89 -48.41 -10.97 6.58
#